data_AF-A0AAJ1B0P5-F1
#
_entry.id   AF-A0AAJ1B0P5-F1
#
_cell.length_a   1.000
_cell.length_b   1.000
_cell.length_c   1.000
_cell.angle_alpha   90.00
_cell.angle_beta   90.00
_cell.angle_gamma   90.00
#
_symmetry.space_group_name_H-M   'P 1'
#
loop_
_entity.id
_entity.type
_entity.pdbx_description
1 polymer ?
#
loop_
_entity_poly.entity_id
_entity_poly.type
_entity_poly.pdbx_seq_one_letter_code
_entity_poly.pdbx_strand_id
1 'polypeptide(L)'
;LGFNQIPNPKIIEKECCTRAYLAGAFLSCGSVNNPETSNYHLEMSFNEEEFAQFIADLINRFELNAKIIKRRNKYVVYLKSSEKIGDFLRAIG
;
A
#
# COMPACT_ATOMS: atom_id res chain seq x y z
N LEU A 1 7.60 11.11 -12.74
CA LEU A 1 7.14 11.63 -11.42
C LEU A 1 6.46 10.47 -10.71
N GLY A 2 7.20 9.69 -9.93
CA GLY A 2 6.67 8.50 -9.28
C GLY A 2 7.37 8.31 -7.94
N PHE A 3 6.58 7.96 -6.92
CA PHE A 3 7.09 7.47 -5.64
C PHE A 3 7.96 6.24 -5.91
N ASN A 4 9.27 6.44 -6.04
CA ASN A 4 10.26 5.39 -6.32
C ASN A 4 11.47 5.52 -5.38
N GLN A 5 11.34 6.28 -4.30
CA GLN A 5 12.42 6.48 -3.33
C GLN A 5 11.88 6.37 -1.92
N ILE A 6 12.60 5.61 -1.10
CA ILE A 6 12.34 5.50 0.33
C ILE A 6 12.59 6.87 0.96
N PRO A 7 11.62 7.46 1.66
CA PRO A 7 11.76 8.76 2.29
C PRO A 7 12.76 8.68 3.46
N ASN A 8 13.26 9.84 3.90
CA ASN A 8 14.00 9.90 5.16
C ASN A 8 13.11 9.31 6.29
N PRO A 9 13.62 8.38 7.12
CA PRO A 9 12.83 7.74 8.18
C PRO A 9 12.11 8.71 9.12
N LYS A 10 12.63 9.93 9.32
CA LYS A 10 11.98 10.98 10.12
C LYS A 10 10.60 11.40 9.58
N ILE A 11 10.37 11.25 8.28
CA ILE A 11 9.08 11.57 7.65
C ILE A 11 7.98 10.60 8.11
N ILE A 12 8.32 9.33 8.34
CA ILE A 12 7.39 8.24 8.69
C ILE A 12 7.58 7.75 10.13
N GLU A 13 8.18 8.59 10.98
CA GLU A 13 8.44 8.27 12.39
C GLU A 13 7.14 8.25 13.21
N LYS A 14 6.26 9.22 12.97
CA LYS A 14 4.96 9.31 13.64
C LYS A 14 3.89 8.55 12.86
N GLU A 15 2.93 7.97 13.58
CA GLU A 15 1.81 7.26 12.97
C GLU A 15 1.01 8.17 12.02
N CYS A 16 0.70 9.41 12.41
CA CYS A 16 -0.02 10.36 11.56
C CYS A 16 0.69 10.64 10.23
N CYS A 17 2.02 10.73 10.26
CA CYS A 17 2.82 10.93 9.05
C CYS A 17 2.89 9.68 8.20
N THR A 18 2.94 8.49 8.82
CA THR A 18 2.85 7.20 8.09
C THR A 18 1.52 7.07 7.37
N ARG A 19 0.41 7.40 8.04
CA ARG A 19 -0.94 7.43 7.45
C ARG A 19 -1.02 8.39 6.26
N ALA A 20 -0.55 9.63 6.44
CA ALA A 20 -0.52 10.62 5.37
C ALA A 20 0.36 10.20 4.19
N TYR A 21 1.51 9.56 4.45
CA TYR A 21 2.39 9.03 3.43
C TYR A 21 1.72 7.90 2.64
N LEU A 22 1.10 6.94 3.33
CA LEU A 22 0.34 5.85 2.70
C LEU A 22 -0.86 6.37 1.90
N ALA A 23 -1.53 7.44 2.37
CA ALA A 23 -2.59 8.10 1.61
C ALA A 23 -2.06 8.66 0.28
N GLY A 24 -0.94 9.40 0.32
CA GLY A 24 -0.30 9.94 -0.88
C GLY A 24 0.19 8.85 -1.85
N ALA A 25 0.76 7.76 -1.33
CA ALA A 25 1.19 6.61 -2.11
C ALA A 25 -0.01 5.91 -2.78
N PHE A 26 -1.10 5.69 -2.04
CA PHE A 26 -2.33 5.09 -2.54
C PHE A 26 -2.98 5.96 -3.62
N LEU A 27 -3.09 7.27 -3.41
CA LEU A 27 -3.62 8.20 -4.42
C LEU A 27 -2.79 8.23 -5.70
N SER A 28 -1.48 7.99 -5.60
CA SER A 28 -0.56 8.06 -6.75
C SER A 28 -0.47 6.76 -7.55
N CYS A 29 -0.52 5.61 -6.87
CA CYS A 29 -0.18 4.31 -7.46
C CYS A 29 -1.13 3.18 -7.08
N GLY A 30 -2.17 3.47 -6.30
CA GLY A 30 -3.12 2.51 -5.78
C GLY A 30 -4.41 2.43 -6.59
N SER A 31 -5.09 1.29 -6.45
CA SER A 31 -6.45 1.10 -6.93
C SER A 31 -7.19 0.12 -6.02
N VAL A 32 -8.52 0.24 -5.98
CA VAL A 32 -9.43 -0.70 -5.34
C VAL A 32 -10.45 -1.09 -6.39
N ASN A 33 -10.69 -2.38 -6.57
CA ASN A 33 -11.67 -2.86 -7.53
C ASN A 33 -13.05 -3.06 -6.88
N ASN A 34 -14.03 -3.56 -7.65
CA ASN A 34 -15.42 -3.65 -7.19
C ASN A 34 -15.56 -4.62 -5.98
N PRO A 35 -16.05 -4.15 -4.81
CA PRO A 35 -16.25 -4.96 -3.61
C PRO A 35 -17.29 -6.07 -3.77
N GLU A 36 -18.18 -5.99 -4.75
CA GLU A 36 -19.19 -7.03 -5.03
C GLU A 36 -18.61 -8.23 -5.80
N THR A 37 -17.36 -8.13 -6.27
CA THR A 37 -16.70 -9.23 -6.98
C THR A 37 -15.97 -10.16 -6.02
N SER A 38 -15.93 -11.46 -6.34
CA SER A 38 -15.16 -12.47 -5.59
C SER A 38 -13.65 -12.19 -5.56
N ASN A 39 -13.17 -11.25 -6.37
CA ASN A 39 -11.78 -10.82 -6.43
C ASN A 39 -11.59 -9.41 -5.86
N TYR A 40 -12.30 -9.04 -4.79
CA TYR A 40 -12.08 -7.74 -4.14
C TYR A 40 -10.62 -7.61 -3.65
N HIS A 41 -9.91 -6.61 -4.15
CA HIS A 41 -8.55 -6.32 -3.73
C HIS A 41 -8.25 -4.83 -3.81
N LEU A 42 -7.37 -4.42 -2.91
CA LEU A 42 -6.61 -3.19 -3.02
C LEU A 42 -5.23 -3.57 -3.55
N GLU A 43 -4.73 -2.82 -4.53
CA GLU A 43 -3.37 -3.00 -5.04
C GLU A 43 -2.63 -1.69 -5.25
N MET A 44 -1.31 -1.70 -5.10
CA MET A 44 -0.38 -0.62 -5.47
C MET A 44 0.77 -1.19 -6.28
N SER A 45 1.11 -0.57 -7.41
CA SER A 45 2.10 -1.08 -8.37
C SER A 45 3.37 -0.23 -8.42
N PHE A 46 4.53 -0.86 -8.20
CA PHE A 46 5.85 -0.23 -8.17
C PHE A 46 6.82 -0.88 -9.16
N ASN A 47 7.86 -0.15 -9.56
CA ASN A 47 8.89 -0.67 -10.46
C ASN A 47 10.01 -1.39 -9.70
N GLU A 48 10.34 -0.93 -8.49
CA GLU A 48 11.43 -1.46 -7.66
C GLU A 48 10.87 -2.34 -6.53
N GLU A 49 11.51 -3.50 -6.33
CA GLU A 49 11.11 -4.48 -5.31
C GLU A 49 11.29 -3.92 -3.89
N GLU A 50 12.42 -3.25 -3.66
CA GLU A 50 12.77 -2.65 -2.37
C GLU A 50 11.71 -1.63 -1.95
N PHE A 51 11.21 -0.83 -2.89
CA PHE A 51 10.16 0.15 -2.60
C PHE A 51 8.81 -0.52 -2.34
N ALA A 52 8.47 -1.59 -3.08
CA ALA A 52 7.28 -2.39 -2.80
C ALA A 52 7.35 -3.03 -1.39
N GLN A 53 8.52 -3.55 -0.99
CA GLN A 53 8.74 -4.10 0.33
C GLN A 53 8.57 -3.05 1.42
N PHE A 54 9.18 -1.87 1.24
CA PHE A 54 9.00 -0.74 2.13
C PHE A 54 7.53 -0.35 2.33
N ILE A 55 6.75 -0.27 1.24
CA ILE A 55 5.31 0.03 1.32
C ILE A 55 4.56 -1.09 2.04
N ALA A 56 4.84 -2.35 1.72
CA ALA A 56 4.20 -3.48 2.39
C ALA A 56 4.49 -3.47 3.91
N ASP A 57 5.72 -3.18 4.33
CA ASP A 57 6.11 -3.09 5.73
C ASP A 57 5.38 -1.94 6.44
N LEU A 58 5.26 -0.78 5.80
CA LEU A 58 4.47 0.34 6.34
C LEU A 58 3.00 -0.01 6.52
N ILE A 59 2.39 -0.70 5.54
CA ILE A 59 1.00 -1.16 5.64
C ILE A 59 0.87 -2.20 6.76
N ASN A 60 1.86 -3.08 6.92
CA ASN A 60 1.87 -4.14 7.93
C ASN A 60 2.12 -3.64 9.36
N ARG A 61 2.57 -2.39 9.57
CA ARG A 61 2.53 -1.74 10.89
C ARG A 61 1.12 -1.64 11.47
N PHE A 62 0.09 -1.71 10.62
CA PHE A 62 -1.32 -1.70 11.00
C PHE A 62 -1.95 -3.12 11.01
N GLU A 63 -1.13 -4.18 10.98
CA GLU A 63 -1.60 -5.58 11.04
C GLU A 63 -2.58 -5.97 9.91
N LEU A 64 -2.32 -5.44 8.71
CA LEU A 64 -3.20 -5.62 7.54
C LEU A 64 -2.83 -6.81 6.65
N ASN A 65 -1.65 -7.41 6.85
CA ASN A 65 -1.14 -8.56 6.09
C ASN A 65 -1.08 -8.30 4.57
N ALA A 66 -0.52 -7.15 4.19
CA ALA A 66 -0.18 -6.83 2.82
C ALA A 66 0.84 -7.82 2.27
N LYS A 67 0.61 -8.26 1.03
CA LYS A 67 1.45 -9.22 0.32
C LYS A 67 2.04 -8.58 -0.92
N ILE A 68 3.15 -9.13 -1.40
CA ILE A 68 3.80 -8.68 -2.63
C ILE A 68 3.75 -9.81 -3.66
N ILE A 69 3.39 -9.47 -4.89
CA ILE A 69 3.54 -10.36 -6.05
C ILE A 69 4.30 -9.63 -7.16
N LYS A 70 5.08 -10.40 -7.93
CA LYS A 70 5.65 -9.90 -9.18
C LYS A 70 4.66 -10.15 -10.30
N ARG A 71 4.19 -9.09 -10.97
CA ARG A 71 3.27 -9.17 -12.10
C ARG A 71 3.88 -8.43 -13.29
N ARG A 72 4.22 -9.18 -14.35
CA ARG A 72 5.00 -8.66 -15.49
C ARG A 72 6.33 -8.07 -14.96
N ASN A 73 6.64 -6.82 -15.30
CA ASN A 73 7.83 -6.10 -14.84
C ASN A 73 7.55 -5.15 -13.67
N LYS A 74 6.53 -5.43 -12.85
CA LYS A 74 6.19 -4.62 -11.67
C LYS A 74 6.04 -5.47 -10.42
N TYR A 75 6.26 -4.84 -9.27
CA TYR A 75 6.00 -5.38 -7.95
C TYR A 75 4.70 -4.78 -7.42
N VAL A 76 3.74 -5.65 -7.11
CA VAL A 76 2.39 -5.25 -6.71
C VAL A 76 2.20 -5.61 -5.24
N VAL A 77 1.99 -4.58 -4.42
CA VAL A 77 1.57 -4.73 -3.02
C VAL A 77 0.05 -4.83 -3.00
N TYR A 78 -0.52 -5.85 -2.36
CA TYR A 78 -1.97 -6.08 -2.40
C TYR A 78 -2.56 -6.58 -1.08
N LEU A 79 -3.85 -6.30 -0.88
CA LEU A 79 -4.73 -6.80 0.17
C LEU A 79 -5.93 -7.49 -0.46
N LYS A 80 -6.34 -8.66 0.08
CA LYS A 80 -7.53 -9.42 -0.39
C LYS A 80 -8.67 -9.53 0.62
N SER A 81 -8.41 -9.28 1.90
CA SER A 81 -9.47 -9.34 2.91
C SER A 81 -10.28 -8.05 2.86
N SER A 82 -11.58 -8.15 2.65
CA SER A 82 -12.48 -6.98 2.61
C SER A 82 -12.41 -6.16 3.90
N GLU A 83 -12.30 -6.84 5.05
CA GLU A 83 -12.09 -6.23 6.36
C GLU A 83 -10.80 -5.39 6.37
N LYS A 84 -9.68 -6.01 5.96
CA LYS A 84 -8.37 -5.33 5.94
C LYS A 84 -8.28 -4.19 4.93
N ILE A 85 -9.02 -4.27 3.83
CA ILE A 85 -9.14 -3.16 2.86
C ILE A 85 -9.92 -2.00 3.50
N GLY A 86 -11.02 -2.29 4.21
CA GLY A 86 -11.75 -1.28 4.97
C GLY A 86 -10.90 -0.62 6.06
N ASP A 87 -10.15 -1.42 6.82
CA ASP A 87 -9.22 -0.95 7.85
C ASP A 87 -8.11 -0.07 7.25
N PHE A 88 -7.56 -0.46 6.10
CA PHE A 88 -6.56 0.33 5.38
C PHE A 88 -7.12 1.71 4.99
N LEU A 89 -8.29 1.74 4.35
CA LEU A 89 -8.92 2.99 3.92
C LEU A 89 -9.23 3.90 5.11
N ARG A 90 -9.76 3.35 6.21
CA ARG A 90 -9.98 4.07 7.47
C ARG A 90 -8.68 4.54 8.13
N ALA A 91 -7.57 3.85 7.92
CA ALA A 91 -6.28 4.27 8.45
C ALA A 91 -5.75 5.52 7.73
N ILE A 92 -5.95 5.61 6.41
CA ILE A 92 -5.41 6.68 5.55
C ILE A 92 -6.38 7.85 5.31
N GLY A 93 -7.65 7.72 5.68
CA GLY A 93 -8.70 8.75 5.52
C GLY A 93 -10.04 8.29 6.09
#